data_AF-A0A936VGN3-F1
#
_entry.id   AF-A0A936VGN3-F1
#
_cell.length_a   1.000
_cell.length_b   1.000
_cell.length_c   1.000
_cell.angle_alpha   90.00
_cell.angle_beta   90.00
_cell.angle_gamma   90.00
#
_symmetry.space_group_name_H-M   'P 1'
#
loop_
_entity.id
_entity.type
_entity.pdbx_description
1 polymer ?
#
loop_
_entity_poly.entity_id
_entity_poly.type
_entity_poly.pdbx_seq_one_letter_code
_entity_poly.pdbx_strand_id
1 'polypeptide(L)'
;MTESSVCQWCQATGSLELADFDVKVANSQVDFEHMIYRCDACSKLTAYAHWGQQAFVYKALEYPRTLRSPLYVLVYEIACGWCGRADMLEPEEINATIANPASARHRYDIYACHACERYTAASYLGQVYAYPATQDARYHALYYLEVGEDAL
;
A
#
# COMPACT_ATOMS: atom_id res chain seq x y z
N MET A 1 7.62 -21.09 15.99
CA MET A 1 6.82 -20.09 15.26
C MET A 1 7.72 -19.51 14.21
N THR A 2 7.63 -19.98 12.97
CA THR A 2 8.48 -19.49 11.89
C THR A 2 7.90 -18.17 11.41
N GLU A 3 8.53 -17.07 11.84
CA GLU A 3 8.47 -15.78 11.14
C GLU A 3 8.54 -16.05 9.64
N SER A 4 7.68 -15.40 8.86
CA SER A 4 7.72 -15.53 7.40
C SER A 4 9.09 -15.09 6.92
N SER A 5 9.95 -16.06 6.61
CA SER A 5 11.33 -15.84 6.17
C SER A 5 11.40 -15.50 4.68
N VAL A 6 10.26 -15.19 4.05
CA VAL A 6 10.15 -14.96 2.61
C VAL A 6 9.92 -13.49 2.31
N CYS A 7 10.85 -12.90 1.56
CA CYS A 7 10.70 -11.53 1.08
C CYS A 7 9.51 -11.41 0.13
N GLN A 8 8.57 -10.51 0.41
CA GLN A 8 7.37 -10.34 -0.43
C GLN A 8 7.64 -9.67 -1.78
N TRP A 9 8.87 -9.16 -1.99
CA TRP A 9 9.26 -8.52 -3.25
C TRP A 9 9.96 -9.47 -4.21
N CYS A 10 11.00 -10.17 -3.75
CA CYS A 10 11.82 -11.03 -4.60
C CYS A 10 11.63 -12.54 -4.31
N GLN A 11 10.80 -12.90 -3.34
CA GLN A 11 10.51 -14.28 -2.92
C GLN A 11 11.75 -15.05 -2.40
N ALA A 12 12.86 -14.37 -2.08
CA ALA A 12 14.00 -14.99 -1.44
C ALA A 12 13.65 -15.48 -0.03
N THR A 13 14.08 -16.70 0.30
CA THR A 13 13.87 -17.36 1.59
C THR A 13 15.09 -17.20 2.50
N GLY A 14 14.88 -16.90 3.79
CA GLY A 14 15.95 -16.86 4.80
C GLY A 14 16.87 -15.64 4.72
N SER A 15 16.50 -14.62 3.95
CA SER A 15 17.30 -13.41 3.71
C SER A 15 16.59 -12.16 4.21
N LEU A 16 16.01 -12.22 5.41
CA LEU A 16 15.28 -11.11 6.04
C LEU A 16 15.93 -10.76 7.38
N GLU A 17 16.43 -9.53 7.48
CA GLU A 17 16.98 -8.94 8.71
C GLU A 17 15.92 -8.05 9.36
N LEU A 18 15.70 -8.17 10.67
CA LEU A 18 14.79 -7.28 11.39
C LEU A 18 15.35 -5.85 11.39
N ALA A 19 14.62 -4.93 10.76
CA ALA A 19 14.99 -3.52 10.65
C ALA A 19 14.31 -2.66 11.73
N ASP A 20 13.05 -2.98 12.07
CA ASP A 20 12.26 -2.23 13.05
C ASP A 20 11.15 -3.13 13.64
N PHE A 21 10.64 -2.78 14.82
CA PHE A 21 9.62 -3.57 15.52
C PHE A 21 8.61 -2.68 16.27
N ASP A 22 7.45 -3.23 16.58
CA ASP A 22 6.32 -2.52 17.22
C ASP A 22 5.90 -1.24 16.48
N VAL A 23 5.96 -1.28 15.15
CA VAL A 23 5.73 -0.11 14.31
C VAL A 23 4.27 0.03 13.91
N LYS A 24 3.76 1.28 13.95
CA LYS A 24 2.50 1.65 13.32
C LYS A 24 2.74 2.14 11.89
N VAL A 25 2.06 1.51 10.94
CA VAL A 25 2.09 1.89 9.52
C VAL A 25 1.12 3.05 9.24
N ALA A 26 1.41 3.85 8.21
CA ALA A 26 0.64 5.05 7.90
C ALA A 26 -0.74 4.76 7.27
N ASN A 27 -0.88 3.62 6.61
CA ASN A 27 -2.06 3.20 5.84
C ASN A 27 -2.69 1.91 6.39
N SER A 28 -2.77 1.76 7.72
CA SER A 28 -3.34 0.57 8.35
C SER A 28 -4.82 0.37 8.00
N GLN A 29 -5.18 -0.82 7.50
CA GLN A 29 -6.59 -1.26 7.42
C GLN A 29 -7.21 -1.46 8.82
N VAL A 30 -6.39 -2.01 9.72
CA VAL A 30 -6.69 -2.34 11.11
C VAL A 30 -5.42 -2.04 11.91
N ASP A 31 -5.57 -1.51 13.12
CA ASP A 31 -4.44 -1.19 13.98
C ASP A 31 -3.76 -2.46 14.49
N PHE A 32 -2.64 -2.80 13.84
CA PHE A 32 -1.70 -3.83 14.27
C PHE A 32 -0.31 -3.22 14.50
N GLU A 33 0.43 -3.79 15.44
CA GLU A 33 1.87 -3.57 15.55
C GLU A 33 2.57 -4.45 14.51
N HIS A 34 3.50 -3.85 13.78
CA HIS A 34 4.23 -4.52 12.70
C HIS A 34 5.71 -4.64 13.05
N MET A 35 6.28 -5.79 12.69
CA MET A 35 7.72 -5.98 12.54
C MET A 35 8.10 -5.70 11.10
N ILE A 36 9.14 -4.91 10.88
CA ILE A 36 9.65 -4.54 9.56
C ILE A 36 10.96 -5.27 9.35
N TYR A 37 11.04 -6.04 8.27
CA TYR A 37 12.24 -6.76 7.87
C TYR A 37 12.77 -6.20 6.56
N ARG A 38 14.10 -6.08 6.45
CA ARG A 38 14.80 -5.73 5.22
C ARG A 38 15.36 -6.98 4.57
N CYS A 39 15.19 -7.10 3.26
CA CYS A 39 15.72 -8.23 2.53
C CYS A 39 17.17 -8.02 2.11
N ASP A 40 18.06 -8.94 2.43
CA ASP A 40 19.49 -8.83 2.04
C ASP A 40 19.69 -8.94 0.52
N ALA A 41 18.81 -9.69 -0.16
CA ALA A 41 18.93 -9.95 -1.60
C ALA A 41 18.47 -8.78 -2.48
N CYS A 42 17.45 -8.02 -2.05
CA CYS A 42 16.89 -6.93 -2.85
C CYS A 42 16.78 -5.57 -2.13
N SER A 43 17.20 -5.52 -0.86
CA SER A 43 17.16 -4.35 0.04
C SER A 43 15.76 -3.76 0.32
N LYS A 44 14.69 -4.35 -0.25
CA LYS A 44 13.30 -3.94 -0.02
C LYS A 44 12.74 -4.46 1.30
N LEU A 45 11.68 -3.82 1.77
CA LEU A 45 11.09 -4.08 3.08
C LEU A 45 9.86 -5.00 3.00
N THR A 46 9.75 -5.89 3.97
CA THR A 46 8.59 -6.75 4.22
C THR A 46 8.06 -6.43 5.60
N ALA A 47 6.76 -6.14 5.71
CA ALA A 47 6.11 -5.96 7.00
C ALA A 47 5.39 -7.24 7.41
N TYR A 48 5.46 -7.56 8.70
CA TYR A 48 4.80 -8.70 9.29
C TYR A 48 3.96 -8.22 10.49
N ALA A 49 2.73 -8.70 10.58
CA ALA A 49 1.90 -8.54 11.77
C ALA A 49 1.23 -9.88 12.10
N HIS A 50 0.75 -10.01 13.33
CA HIS A 50 -0.04 -11.16 13.72
C HIS A 50 -1.24 -10.74 14.56
N TRP A 51 -2.33 -11.50 14.46
CA TRP A 51 -3.50 -11.36 15.31
C TRP A 51 -3.97 -12.74 15.75
N GLY A 52 -3.79 -13.05 17.04
CA GLY A 52 -3.98 -14.40 17.54
C GLY A 52 -3.07 -15.39 16.81
N GLN A 53 -3.69 -16.34 16.09
CA GLN A 53 -2.98 -17.35 15.28
C GLN A 53 -2.81 -16.95 13.81
N GLN A 54 -3.42 -15.84 13.38
CA GLN A 54 -3.34 -15.38 12.00
C GLN A 54 -2.10 -14.50 11.80
N ALA A 55 -1.30 -14.81 10.79
CA ALA A 55 -0.19 -13.99 10.37
C ALA A 55 -0.56 -13.20 9.11
N PHE A 56 -0.05 -11.98 9.04
CA PHE A 56 -0.20 -11.09 7.90
C PHE A 56 1.18 -10.65 7.43
N VAL A 57 1.42 -10.75 6.13
CA VAL A 57 2.72 -10.41 5.54
C VAL A 57 2.46 -9.52 4.34
N TYR A 58 3.18 -8.42 4.26
CA TYR A 58 2.98 -7.40 3.24
C TYR A 58 4.32 -6.96 2.65
N LYS A 59 4.30 -6.53 1.40
CA LYS A 59 5.31 -5.61 0.88
C LYS A 59 5.22 -4.30 1.66
N ALA A 60 6.36 -3.66 1.94
CA ALA A 60 6.41 -2.38 2.62
C ALA A 60 7.37 -1.40 1.94
N LEU A 61 7.07 -0.11 2.12
CA LEU A 61 7.91 1.02 1.73
C LEU A 61 8.29 1.84 2.96
N GLU A 62 9.45 2.49 2.90
CA GLU A 62 9.96 3.39 3.92
C GLU A 62 10.02 4.81 3.38
N TYR A 63 9.40 5.72 4.11
CA TYR A 63 9.47 7.16 3.87
C TYR A 63 10.33 7.78 4.98
N PRO A 64 11.62 8.08 4.68
CA PRO A 64 12.52 8.62 5.68
C PRO A 64 12.06 10.01 6.12
N ARG A 65 12.22 10.30 7.41
CA ARG A 65 11.91 11.62 7.99
C ARG A 65 13.13 12.17 8.71
N THR A 66 13.44 13.43 8.44
CA THR A 66 14.55 14.12 9.11
C THR A 66 14.26 14.24 10.61
N LEU A 67 15.17 13.75 11.46
CA LEU A 67 15.12 13.83 12.92
C LEU A 67 13.91 13.13 13.59
N ARG A 68 13.24 12.21 12.89
CA ARG A 68 12.10 11.43 13.41
C ARG A 68 12.18 10.01 12.89
N SER A 69 11.51 9.07 13.56
CA SER A 69 11.37 7.71 13.04
C SER A 69 10.75 7.74 11.63
N PRO A 70 11.14 6.85 10.71
CA PRO A 70 10.55 6.76 9.39
C PRO A 70 9.04 6.49 9.46
N LEU A 71 8.34 6.79 8.37
CA LEU A 71 6.98 6.28 8.15
C LEU A 71 7.06 5.04 7.28
N TYR A 72 6.40 3.98 7.71
CA TYR A 72 6.25 2.77 6.90
C TYR A 72 4.86 2.68 6.33
N VAL A 73 4.79 2.18 5.11
CA VAL A 73 3.55 2.08 4.33
C VAL A 73 3.47 0.66 3.80
N LEU A 74 2.32 0.03 3.95
CA LEU A 74 2.03 -1.28 3.39
C LEU A 74 1.66 -1.13 1.91
N VAL A 75 2.17 -2.01 1.06
CA VAL A 75 1.75 -2.11 -0.33
C VAL A 75 0.74 -3.23 -0.42
N TYR A 76 -0.50 -2.87 -0.75
CA TYR A 76 -1.61 -3.82 -0.82
C TYR A 76 -1.68 -4.47 -2.20
N GLU A 77 -1.99 -5.76 -2.22
CA GLU A 77 -2.25 -6.48 -3.46
C GLU A 77 -3.62 -6.09 -4.00
N ILE A 78 -3.62 -5.24 -5.02
CA ILE A 78 -4.84 -4.77 -5.70
C ILE A 78 -4.70 -4.91 -7.21
N ALA A 79 -5.84 -5.03 -7.88
CA ALA A 79 -5.93 -4.95 -9.33
C ALA A 79 -6.17 -3.51 -9.78
N CYS A 80 -5.66 -3.15 -10.96
CA CYS A 80 -5.94 -1.87 -11.60
C CYS A 80 -7.46 -1.68 -11.76
N GLY A 81 -7.98 -0.55 -11.27
CA GLY A 81 -9.41 -0.22 -11.40
C GLY A 81 -9.88 -0.04 -12.85
N TRP A 82 -8.96 0.11 -13.81
CA TRP A 82 -9.27 0.30 -15.23
C TRP A 82 -9.17 -0.97 -16.07
N CYS A 83 -8.05 -1.71 -15.95
CA CYS A 83 -7.76 -2.86 -16.81
C CYS A 83 -7.73 -4.20 -16.07
N GLY A 84 -7.91 -4.20 -14.74
CA GLY A 84 -7.93 -5.41 -13.92
C GLY A 84 -6.58 -6.08 -13.70
N ARG A 85 -5.48 -5.58 -14.27
CA ARG A 85 -4.13 -6.15 -14.06
C ARG A 85 -3.57 -5.75 -12.69
N ALA A 86 -2.94 -6.70 -12.00
CA ALA A 86 -2.30 -6.48 -10.70
C ALA A 86 -0.76 -6.51 -10.78
N ASP A 87 -0.20 -7.11 -11.82
CA ASP A 87 1.24 -7.39 -11.96
C ASP A 87 2.07 -6.17 -12.42
N MET A 88 1.40 -5.12 -12.90
CA MET A 88 2.00 -3.89 -13.41
C MET A 88 1.53 -2.66 -12.63
N LEU A 89 1.14 -2.85 -11.36
CA LEU A 89 0.68 -1.80 -10.47
C LEU A 89 1.75 -1.49 -9.44
N GLU A 90 2.19 -0.23 -9.38
CA GLU A 90 3.17 0.23 -8.41
C GLU A 90 2.57 1.38 -7.58
N PRO A 91 2.84 1.43 -6.27
CA PRO A 91 2.42 2.55 -5.43
C PRO A 91 3.15 3.83 -5.85
N GLU A 92 2.41 4.92 -6.06
CA GLU A 92 2.91 6.22 -6.53
C GLU A 92 2.84 7.27 -5.42
N GLU A 93 1.67 7.41 -4.77
CA GLU A 93 1.43 8.45 -3.77
C GLU A 93 0.63 7.91 -2.58
N ILE A 94 0.98 8.31 -1.36
CA ILE A 94 0.37 7.79 -0.13
C ILE A 94 -0.45 8.87 0.55
N ASN A 95 -1.65 8.53 1.01
CA ASN A 95 -2.64 9.48 1.54
C ASN A 95 -2.91 10.66 0.59
N ALA A 96 -3.08 10.36 -0.71
CA ALA A 96 -3.40 11.33 -1.73
C ALA A 96 -4.75 12.01 -1.47
N THR A 97 -4.87 13.24 -1.98
CA THR A 97 -6.13 13.99 -1.87
C THR A 97 -7.05 13.61 -3.03
N ILE A 98 -8.20 13.06 -2.69
CA ILE A 98 -9.28 12.75 -3.63
C ILE A 98 -10.35 13.85 -3.52
N ALA A 99 -10.68 14.51 -4.62
CA ALA A 99 -11.65 15.60 -4.64
C ALA A 99 -13.11 15.12 -4.47
N ASN A 100 -13.44 13.94 -4.99
CA ASN A 100 -14.75 13.28 -4.91
C ASN A 100 -14.64 11.90 -4.24
N PRO A 101 -14.26 11.83 -2.94
CA PRO A 101 -14.04 10.55 -2.29
C PRO A 101 -15.36 9.79 -2.12
N ALA A 102 -15.33 8.46 -2.26
CA ALA A 102 -16.50 7.62 -2.01
C ALA A 102 -17.01 7.72 -0.55
N SER A 103 -16.14 8.10 0.38
CA SER A 103 -16.46 8.37 1.77
C SER A 103 -15.39 9.28 2.39
N ALA A 104 -15.79 10.24 3.23
CA ALA A 104 -14.87 11.12 3.97
C ALA A 104 -14.04 10.38 5.04
N ARG A 105 -14.39 9.14 5.37
CA ARG A 105 -13.60 8.30 6.31
C ARG A 105 -12.44 7.59 5.62
N HIS A 106 -12.50 7.44 4.30
CA HIS A 106 -11.47 6.74 3.55
C HIS A 106 -10.26 7.63 3.36
N ARG A 107 -9.09 7.02 3.53
CA ARG A 107 -7.82 7.54 3.02
C ARG A 107 -7.47 6.75 1.78
N TYR A 108 -6.82 7.40 0.84
CA TYR A 108 -6.52 6.81 -0.46
C TYR A 108 -5.03 6.87 -0.72
N ASP A 109 -4.48 5.75 -1.14
CA ASP A 109 -3.17 5.68 -1.79
C ASP A 109 -3.39 5.60 -3.31
N ILE A 110 -2.52 6.21 -4.10
CA ILE A 110 -2.55 6.14 -5.56
C ILE A 110 -1.51 5.14 -6.03
N TYR A 111 -1.94 4.27 -6.93
CA TYR A 111 -1.11 3.31 -7.63
C TYR A 111 -1.12 3.63 -9.12
N ALA A 112 0.06 3.67 -9.73
CA ALA A 112 0.22 3.83 -11.16
C ALA A 112 0.18 2.45 -11.85
N CYS A 113 -0.64 2.33 -12.89
CA CYS A 113 -0.67 1.13 -13.73
C CYS A 113 0.20 1.35 -14.97
N HIS A 114 1.33 0.65 -15.05
CA HIS A 114 2.23 0.73 -16.20
C HIS A 114 1.71 -0.03 -17.44
N ALA A 115 0.64 -0.82 -17.31
CA ALA A 115 0.03 -1.51 -18.45
C ALA A 115 -0.93 -0.62 -19.25
N CYS A 116 -1.68 0.26 -18.59
CA CYS A 116 -2.65 1.15 -19.24
C CYS A 116 -2.37 2.65 -19.02
N GLU A 117 -1.28 2.97 -18.32
CA GLU A 117 -0.83 4.34 -18.04
C GLU A 117 -1.88 5.18 -17.31
N ARG A 118 -2.61 4.56 -16.38
CA ARG A 118 -3.66 5.20 -15.57
C ARG A 118 -3.47 4.93 -14.09
N TYR A 119 -4.11 5.77 -13.28
CA TYR A 119 -4.05 5.68 -11.83
C TYR A 119 -5.21 4.85 -11.26
N THR A 120 -4.96 4.21 -10.12
CA THR A 120 -5.93 3.49 -9.32
C THR A 120 -5.81 3.99 -7.89
N ALA A 121 -6.92 4.43 -7.30
CA ALA A 121 -6.97 4.82 -5.90
C ALA A 121 -7.33 3.61 -5.04
N ALA A 122 -6.52 3.31 -4.03
CA ALA A 122 -6.71 2.24 -3.07
C ALA A 122 -7.17 2.82 -1.74
N SER A 123 -8.35 2.41 -1.26
CA SER A 123 -8.84 2.75 0.09
C SER A 123 -8.79 1.53 1.00
N TYR A 124 -8.47 1.73 2.26
CA TYR A 124 -8.26 0.68 3.26
C TYR A 124 -9.04 1.03 4.54
N LEU A 125 -10.24 0.47 4.70
CA LEU A 125 -11.04 0.59 5.93
C LEU A 125 -11.75 -0.74 6.19
N GLY A 126 -11.14 -1.60 7.01
CA GLY A 126 -11.60 -2.98 7.25
C GLY A 126 -11.51 -3.93 6.04
N GLN A 127 -11.43 -3.38 4.83
CA GLN A 127 -11.20 -4.05 3.56
C GLN A 127 -10.48 -3.08 2.59
N VAL A 128 -9.74 -3.61 1.63
CA VAL A 128 -9.15 -2.84 0.54
C VAL A 128 -10.11 -2.73 -0.63
N TYR A 129 -10.34 -1.52 -1.11
CA TYR A 129 -11.11 -1.20 -2.30
C TYR A 129 -10.22 -0.47 -3.30
N ALA A 130 -10.33 -0.84 -4.58
CA ALA A 130 -9.62 -0.18 -5.67
C ALA A 130 -10.63 0.53 -6.58
N TYR A 131 -10.35 1.79 -6.89
CA TYR A 131 -11.18 2.63 -7.74
C TYR A 131 -10.35 3.15 -8.92
N PRO A 132 -10.88 3.17 -10.15
CA PRO A 132 -10.23 3.92 -11.22
C PRO A 132 -10.13 5.40 -10.82
N ALA A 133 -8.97 5.99 -11.06
CA ALA A 133 -8.69 7.37 -10.69
C ALA A 133 -8.02 8.15 -11.83
N THR A 134 -8.31 9.45 -11.87
CA THR A 134 -7.77 10.42 -12.83
C THR A 134 -7.09 11.55 -12.07
N GLN A 135 -5.86 11.89 -12.42
CA GLN A 135 -5.14 13.02 -11.84
C GLN A 135 -5.64 14.33 -12.45
N ASP A 136 -5.79 15.38 -11.64
CA ASP A 136 -6.16 16.71 -12.13
C ASP A 136 -5.05 17.28 -13.03
N ALA A 137 -5.45 17.87 -14.17
CA ALA A 137 -4.50 18.41 -15.14
C ALA A 137 -3.76 19.68 -14.65
N ARG A 138 -4.31 20.38 -13.66
CA ARG A 138 -3.75 21.62 -13.10
C ARG A 138 -3.04 21.38 -11.76
N TYR A 139 -3.56 20.48 -10.94
CA TYR A 139 -3.07 20.18 -9.60
C TYR A 139 -2.57 18.74 -9.49
N HIS A 140 -1.27 18.52 -9.67
CA HIS A 140 -0.67 17.17 -9.66
C HIS A 140 -0.91 16.34 -8.38
N ALA A 141 -1.19 16.97 -7.24
CA ALA A 141 -1.49 16.27 -5.98
C ALA A 141 -2.99 16.01 -5.76
N LEU A 142 -3.84 16.30 -6.77
CA LEU A 142 -5.29 16.14 -6.69
C LEU A 142 -5.76 15.08 -7.68
N TYR A 143 -6.64 14.18 -7.22
CA TYR A 143 -7.20 13.12 -8.05
C TYR A 143 -8.73 13.07 -7.92
N TYR A 144 -9.36 12.49 -8.93
CA TYR A 144 -10.79 12.20 -8.97
C TYR A 144 -11.01 10.69 -9.11
N LEU A 145 -11.99 10.15 -8.39
CA LEU A 145 -12.45 8.79 -8.60
C LEU A 145 -13.45 8.76 -9.76
N GLU A 146 -13.30 7.78 -10.64
CA GLU A 146 -14.23 7.48 -11.72
C GLU A 146 -15.29 6.51 -11.20
N VAL A 147 -16.07 6.97 -10.22
CA VAL A 147 -17.21 6.22 -9.70
C VAL A 147 -18.35 6.45 -10.68
N GLY A 148 -18.76 5.40 -11.41
CA GLY A 148 -19.77 5.53 -12.47
C GLY A 148 -21.06 6.20 -11.98
N GLU A 149 -21.69 6.98 -12.86
CA GLU A 149 -23.04 7.55 -12.64
C GLU A 149 -24.14 6.47 -12.56
N ASP A 150 -23.82 5.20 -12.80
CA ASP A 150 -24.76 4.06 -12.82
C ASP A 150 -25.02 3.43 -11.43
N ALA A 151 -24.77 4.16 -10.33
CA ALA A 151 -25.05 3.70 -8.96
C ALA A 151 -26.19 4.49 -8.27
N LEU A 152 -27.14 5.03 -9.04
CA LEU A 152 -28.40 5.60 -8.57
C LEU A 152 -29.61 4.88 -9.17
#